data_AF-A0A803KA30-F1
#
_entry.id   AF-A0A803KA30-F1
#
_cell.length_a   1.000
_cell.length_b   1.000
_cell.length_c   1.000
_cell.angle_alpha   90.00
_cell.angle_beta   90.00
_cell.angle_gamma   90.00
#
_symmetry.space_group_name_H-M   'P 1'
#
loop_
_entity.id
_entity.type
_entity.pdbx_description
1 polymer ?
#
loop_
_entity_poly.entity_id
_entity_poly.type
_entity_poly.pdbx_seq_one_letter_code
_entity_poly.pdbx_strand_id
1 'polypeptide(L)'
;MKSSSTDFTIKEPLPSQRPDNTAFTQQRLPAWQPLLSASIVIPFFFFAGLSFIAIGLGLYYSSNSIKESEFDYTGAVLGDYCYNCRNESRGCTCNVPFNITEFFQGPVCMYYELSNYYQNHYRYMISVDPKQLGGLIDNLKAPSNYCSPYQWDSKNLPIAPCGAVANSMFNDVISLHYKDNGTYVEVPLTRKGISWWSDYNVKFQNPTNGNETLAQVFNGTAKPSNWLTPAYNLSDDPSNTGFINEDFIVWMRRAALPSFRKLYRRIESGNFTTGLPPGEYLLKIVYKMFYLSNPKAGWWFALHRKNLQALEVAFIFFPKNTING
;
A
#
# COMPACT_ATOMS: atom_id res chain seq x y z
N MET A 1 77.82 -25.27 -51.84
CA MET A 1 78.24 -25.43 -50.43
C MET A 1 77.18 -26.25 -49.72
N LYS A 2 77.60 -27.30 -49.00
CA LYS A 2 76.75 -28.31 -48.33
C LYS A 2 75.82 -27.68 -47.28
N SER A 3 74.59 -28.19 -47.17
CA SER A 3 73.70 -27.91 -46.04
C SER A 3 74.20 -28.59 -44.77
N SER A 4 74.04 -27.90 -43.64
CA SER A 4 74.24 -28.42 -42.29
C SER A 4 72.89 -28.32 -41.58
N SER A 5 72.32 -29.47 -41.22
CA SER A 5 71.13 -29.58 -40.37
C SER A 5 71.59 -29.89 -38.95
N THR A 6 71.46 -28.92 -38.04
CA THR A 6 71.57 -29.15 -36.59
C THR A 6 70.17 -29.38 -36.02
N ASP A 7 69.94 -30.59 -35.53
CA ASP A 7 68.71 -31.04 -34.89
C ASP A 7 68.63 -30.50 -33.44
N PHE A 8 67.51 -29.85 -33.08
CA PHE A 8 67.30 -29.22 -31.77
C PHE A 8 66.32 -30.07 -30.96
N THR A 9 66.84 -30.90 -30.06
CA THR A 9 66.01 -31.76 -29.19
C THR A 9 65.43 -30.95 -28.03
N ILE A 10 64.12 -30.75 -28.04
CA ILE A 10 63.35 -30.11 -26.97
C ILE A 10 63.34 -31.05 -25.74
N LYS A 11 63.92 -30.60 -24.62
CA LYS A 11 63.94 -31.35 -23.35
C LYS A 11 62.56 -31.23 -22.67
N GLU A 12 61.89 -32.35 -22.41
CA GLU A 12 60.60 -32.33 -21.69
C GLU A 12 60.75 -31.86 -20.23
N PRO A 13 59.81 -31.05 -19.71
CA PRO A 13 59.86 -30.53 -18.34
C PRO A 13 59.61 -31.61 -17.27
N LEU A 14 60.24 -31.42 -16.12
CA LEU A 14 60.19 -32.32 -14.96
C LEU A 14 58.75 -32.49 -14.42
N PRO A 15 58.39 -33.67 -13.87
CA PRO A 15 57.02 -33.97 -13.45
C PRO A 15 56.40 -32.99 -12.43
N SER A 16 57.21 -32.34 -11.57
CA SER A 16 56.71 -31.40 -10.56
C SER A 16 56.36 -29.99 -11.11
N GLN A 17 56.73 -29.71 -12.35
CA GLN A 17 56.41 -28.45 -13.05
C GLN A 17 55.18 -28.59 -13.96
N ARG A 18 54.53 -29.76 -13.95
CA ARG A 18 53.34 -30.00 -14.76
C ARG A 18 52.11 -29.45 -14.02
N PRO A 19 51.29 -28.61 -14.68
CA PRO A 19 50.07 -28.11 -14.07
C PRO A 19 49.10 -29.25 -13.77
N ASP A 20 48.31 -29.09 -12.71
CA ASP A 20 47.34 -30.09 -12.28
C ASP A 20 46.37 -30.43 -13.43
N ASN A 21 46.23 -31.72 -13.70
CA ASN A 21 45.42 -32.23 -14.81
C ASN A 21 43.98 -32.56 -14.34
N THR A 22 43.32 -31.60 -13.70
CA THR A 22 41.90 -31.73 -13.32
C THR A 22 41.00 -31.07 -14.35
N ALA A 23 39.75 -31.53 -14.48
CA ALA A 23 38.79 -30.96 -15.43
C ALA A 23 38.51 -29.46 -15.17
N PHE A 24 38.63 -29.00 -13.91
CA PHE A 24 38.49 -27.60 -13.54
C PHE A 24 39.72 -26.77 -13.96
N THR A 25 40.93 -27.18 -13.55
CA THR A 25 42.18 -26.45 -13.84
C THR A 25 42.51 -26.42 -15.33
N GLN A 26 42.09 -27.44 -16.07
CA GLN A 26 42.25 -27.54 -17.52
C GLN A 26 41.08 -26.95 -18.32
N GLN A 27 40.07 -26.38 -17.64
CA GLN A 27 38.87 -25.78 -18.26
C GLN A 27 38.10 -26.74 -19.18
N ARG A 28 38.03 -28.02 -18.81
CA ARG A 28 37.32 -29.09 -19.53
C ARG A 28 36.08 -29.57 -18.79
N LEU A 29 35.49 -28.71 -17.96
CA LEU A 29 34.22 -29.03 -17.32
C LEU A 29 33.14 -29.26 -18.40
N PRO A 30 32.26 -30.26 -18.22
CA PRO A 30 31.15 -30.45 -19.12
C PRO A 30 30.26 -29.21 -19.06
N ALA A 31 30.13 -28.52 -20.19
CA ALA A 31 29.31 -27.33 -20.32
C ALA A 31 28.24 -27.58 -21.39
N TRP A 32 27.01 -27.16 -21.09
CA TRP A 32 25.98 -27.07 -22.12
C TRP A 32 26.14 -25.75 -22.88
N GLN A 33 26.32 -25.85 -24.19
CA GLN A 33 26.49 -24.70 -25.08
C GLN A 33 25.29 -24.63 -26.04
N PRO A 34 24.17 -24.00 -25.63
CA PRO A 34 22.99 -23.91 -26.48
C PRO A 34 23.28 -23.03 -27.69
N LEU A 35 23.21 -23.60 -28.89
CA LEU A 35 23.23 -22.86 -30.14
C LEU A 35 21.81 -22.43 -30.47
N LEU A 36 21.52 -21.13 -30.36
CA LEU A 36 20.21 -20.55 -30.65
C LEU A 36 20.00 -20.45 -32.16
N SER A 37 19.62 -21.57 -32.78
CA SER A 37 19.18 -21.63 -34.18
C SER A 37 17.69 -21.32 -34.32
N ALA A 38 17.28 -20.81 -35.49
CA ALA A 38 15.88 -20.49 -35.79
C ALA A 38 14.93 -21.67 -35.53
N SER A 39 15.34 -22.90 -35.85
CA SER A 39 14.52 -24.11 -35.64
C SER A 39 14.21 -24.42 -34.18
N ILE A 40 15.04 -23.94 -33.24
CA ILE A 40 14.84 -24.13 -31.79
C ILE A 40 14.01 -22.97 -31.22
N VAL A 41 14.27 -21.76 -31.71
CA VAL A 41 13.69 -20.52 -31.17
C VAL A 41 12.24 -20.31 -31.65
N ILE A 42 11.91 -20.68 -32.89
CA ILE A 42 10.56 -20.49 -33.46
C ILE A 42 9.49 -21.27 -32.68
N PRO A 43 9.64 -22.59 -32.41
CA PRO A 43 8.65 -23.32 -31.62
C PRO A 43 8.51 -22.76 -30.20
N PHE A 44 9.63 -22.36 -29.57
CA PHE A 44 9.61 -21.76 -28.23
C PHE A 44 8.75 -20.49 -28.19
N PHE A 45 8.97 -19.56 -29.14
CA PHE A 45 8.14 -18.35 -29.21
C PHE A 45 6.69 -18.64 -29.56
N PHE A 46 6.43 -19.65 -30.39
CA PHE A 46 5.06 -20.05 -30.72
C PHE A 46 4.29 -20.52 -29.48
N PHE A 47 4.88 -21.43 -28.68
CA PHE A 47 4.25 -21.91 -27.46
C PHE A 47 4.13 -20.81 -26.39
N ALA A 48 5.19 -20.01 -26.19
CA ALA A 48 5.14 -18.88 -25.27
C ALA A 48 4.05 -17.86 -25.66
N GLY A 49 3.90 -17.58 -26.97
CA GLY A 49 2.85 -16.73 -27.51
C GLY A 49 1.45 -17.28 -27.21
N LEU A 50 1.20 -18.57 -27.45
CA LEU A 50 -0.09 -19.20 -27.13
C LEU A 50 -0.40 -19.14 -25.63
N SER A 51 0.59 -19.40 -24.77
CA SER A 51 0.43 -19.30 -23.32
C SER A 51 0.09 -17.86 -22.88
N PHE A 52 0.78 -16.86 -23.43
CA PHE A 52 0.50 -15.46 -23.11
C PHE A 52 -0.85 -14.97 -23.65
N ILE A 53 -1.32 -15.48 -24.80
CA ILE A 53 -2.67 -15.19 -25.28
C ILE A 53 -3.72 -15.73 -24.30
N ALA A 54 -3.57 -16.99 -23.85
CA ALA A 54 -4.50 -17.58 -22.90
C ALA A 54 -4.52 -16.83 -21.56
N ILE A 55 -3.35 -16.51 -21.00
CA ILE A 55 -3.22 -15.74 -19.77
C ILE A 55 -3.79 -14.33 -19.95
N GLY A 56 -3.48 -13.67 -21.07
CA GLY A 56 -3.95 -12.32 -21.39
C GLY A 56 -5.47 -12.25 -21.49
N LEU A 57 -6.12 -13.22 -22.15
CA LEU A 57 -7.59 -13.29 -22.22
C LEU A 57 -8.21 -13.52 -20.83
N GLY A 58 -7.63 -14.39 -20.01
CA GLY A 58 -8.09 -14.64 -18.65
C GLY A 58 -8.00 -13.38 -17.76
N LEU A 59 -6.88 -12.67 -17.83
CA LEU A 59 -6.67 -11.41 -17.11
C LEU A 59 -7.61 -10.30 -17.62
N TYR A 60 -7.80 -10.18 -18.94
CA TYR A 60 -8.69 -9.20 -19.54
C TYR A 60 -10.15 -9.41 -19.12
N TYR A 61 -10.64 -10.65 -19.18
CA TYR A 61 -12.00 -10.97 -18.73
C TYR A 61 -12.18 -10.73 -17.23
N SER A 62 -11.21 -11.16 -16.41
CA SER A 62 -11.24 -10.93 -14.96
C SER A 62 -11.26 -9.43 -14.64
N SER A 63 -10.45 -8.62 -15.33
CA SER A 63 -10.40 -7.17 -15.16
C SER A 63 -11.72 -6.50 -15.52
N ASN A 64 -12.32 -6.86 -16.65
CA ASN A 64 -13.59 -6.26 -17.09
C ASN A 64 -14.80 -6.70 -16.25
N SER A 65 -14.68 -7.79 -15.48
CA SER A 65 -15.73 -8.23 -14.55
C SER A 65 -15.85 -7.38 -13.28
N ILE A 66 -14.84 -6.53 -13.03
CA ILE A 66 -14.80 -5.65 -11.87
C ILE A 66 -15.65 -4.43 -12.17
N LYS A 67 -16.60 -4.17 -11.27
CA LYS A 67 -17.45 -2.98 -11.32
C LYS A 67 -16.88 -1.93 -10.39
N GLU A 68 -16.74 -0.71 -10.90
CA GLU A 68 -16.26 0.45 -10.16
C GLU A 68 -17.24 1.61 -10.32
N SER A 69 -17.38 2.41 -9.26
CA SER A 69 -18.17 3.64 -9.29
C SER A 69 -17.37 4.73 -8.59
N GLU A 70 -17.10 5.82 -9.31
CA GLU A 70 -16.22 6.89 -8.88
C GLU A 70 -16.95 8.22 -8.79
N PHE A 71 -16.70 8.98 -7.72
CA PHE A 71 -17.31 10.28 -7.48
C PHE A 71 -16.26 11.28 -7.00
N ASP A 72 -16.08 12.36 -7.76
CA ASP A 72 -15.29 13.51 -7.30
C ASP A 72 -16.13 14.32 -6.31
N TYR A 73 -15.60 14.55 -5.12
CA TYR A 73 -16.25 15.39 -4.12
C TYR A 73 -15.50 16.69 -3.86
N THR A 74 -14.38 16.99 -4.54
CA THR A 74 -13.51 18.16 -4.29
C THR A 74 -14.23 19.51 -4.21
N GLY A 75 -15.32 19.69 -4.97
CA GLY A 75 -16.05 20.96 -5.04
C GLY A 75 -15.27 22.05 -5.79
N ALA A 76 -14.66 21.68 -6.92
CA ALA A 76 -13.80 22.57 -7.68
C ALA A 76 -14.58 23.61 -8.49
N VAL A 77 -15.80 23.27 -8.92
CA VAL A 77 -16.62 24.06 -9.86
C VAL A 77 -17.86 24.62 -9.15
N LEU A 78 -18.26 25.83 -9.55
CA LEU A 78 -19.51 26.46 -9.10
C LEU A 78 -20.70 25.59 -9.55
N GLY A 79 -21.45 25.05 -8.58
CA GLY A 79 -22.57 24.13 -8.82
C GLY A 79 -22.35 22.72 -8.26
N ASP A 80 -21.12 22.36 -7.88
CA ASP A 80 -20.84 21.11 -7.18
C ASP A 80 -21.48 21.10 -5.79
N TYR A 81 -21.98 19.93 -5.36
CA TYR A 81 -22.59 19.75 -4.03
C TYR A 81 -21.68 20.14 -2.87
N CYS A 82 -20.37 20.01 -3.05
CA CYS A 82 -19.36 20.27 -2.02
C CYS A 82 -18.59 21.60 -2.23
N TYR A 83 -18.98 22.45 -3.20
CA TYR A 83 -18.30 23.72 -3.49
C TYR A 83 -18.20 24.65 -2.28
N ASN A 84 -19.27 24.72 -1.48
CA ASN A 84 -19.32 25.58 -0.28
C ASN A 84 -18.32 25.13 0.79
N CYS A 85 -18.00 23.83 0.85
CA CYS A 85 -17.06 23.28 1.82
C CYS A 85 -15.59 23.58 1.50
N ARG A 86 -15.29 24.13 0.31
CA ARG A 86 -13.92 24.49 -0.07
C ARG A 86 -13.34 25.63 0.79
N ASN A 87 -14.20 26.56 1.21
CA ASN A 87 -13.77 27.76 1.94
C ASN A 87 -13.99 27.64 3.47
N GLU A 88 -14.87 26.74 3.91
CA GLU A 88 -15.13 26.51 5.33
C GLU A 88 -14.16 25.50 5.92
N SER A 89 -13.35 25.96 6.89
CA SER A 89 -12.12 25.26 7.24
C SER A 89 -12.31 24.05 8.15
N ARG A 90 -13.46 23.86 8.79
CA ARG A 90 -13.72 22.73 9.72
C ARG A 90 -15.21 22.41 9.86
N GLY A 91 -15.59 21.17 9.56
CA GLY A 91 -16.92 20.63 9.88
C GLY A 91 -17.99 20.87 8.82
N CYS A 92 -17.63 21.37 7.64
CA CYS A 92 -18.59 21.48 6.54
C CYS A 92 -19.04 20.09 6.09
N THR A 93 -20.36 19.93 5.96
CA THR A 93 -20.96 18.67 5.52
C THR A 93 -21.55 18.85 4.13
N CYS A 94 -21.15 18.01 3.19
CA CYS A 94 -21.78 17.95 1.87
C CYS A 94 -22.43 16.58 1.63
N ASN A 95 -23.51 16.61 0.87
CA ASN A 95 -24.28 15.42 0.52
C ASN A 95 -24.27 15.27 -0.99
N VAL A 96 -23.70 14.17 -1.49
CA VAL A 96 -23.59 13.88 -2.92
C VAL A 96 -24.52 12.71 -3.24
N PRO A 97 -25.69 12.96 -3.87
CA PRO A 97 -26.55 11.89 -4.34
C PRO A 97 -25.93 11.23 -5.57
N PHE A 98 -25.99 9.91 -5.62
CA PHE A 98 -25.57 9.14 -6.78
C PHE A 98 -26.45 7.92 -7.00
N ASN A 99 -26.42 7.36 -8.22
CA ASN A 99 -27.23 6.21 -8.58
C ASN A 99 -26.34 5.05 -9.04
N ILE A 100 -26.59 3.87 -8.49
CA ILE A 100 -25.96 2.63 -8.91
C ILE A 100 -26.93 1.90 -9.85
N THR A 101 -26.54 1.74 -11.12
CA THR A 101 -27.41 1.11 -12.14
C THR A 101 -27.43 -0.41 -12.08
N GLU A 102 -26.34 -1.02 -11.60
CA GLU A 102 -26.17 -2.47 -11.58
C GLU A 102 -25.90 -3.00 -10.18
N PHE A 103 -26.29 -4.25 -9.92
CA PHE A 103 -25.95 -4.91 -8.66
C PHE A 103 -24.42 -5.07 -8.50
N PHE A 104 -23.89 -4.57 -7.37
CA PHE A 104 -22.50 -4.76 -6.97
C PHE A 104 -22.43 -5.99 -6.07
N GLN A 105 -22.06 -7.14 -6.64
CA GLN A 105 -21.92 -8.37 -5.88
C GLN A 105 -20.79 -8.24 -4.85
N GLY A 106 -21.12 -8.51 -3.58
CA GLY A 106 -20.20 -8.37 -2.46
C GLY A 106 -19.02 -9.36 -2.49
N PRO A 107 -17.97 -9.11 -1.71
CA PRO A 107 -17.78 -7.97 -0.80
C PRO A 107 -17.40 -6.69 -1.54
N VAL A 108 -17.99 -5.57 -1.12
CA VAL A 108 -17.71 -4.24 -1.68
C VAL A 108 -16.74 -3.50 -0.78
N CYS A 109 -15.68 -2.98 -1.37
CA CYS A 109 -14.68 -2.18 -0.70
C CYS A 109 -14.83 -0.71 -1.09
N MET A 110 -14.66 0.14 -0.10
CA MET A 110 -14.83 1.57 -0.21
C MET A 110 -13.45 2.22 -0.13
N TYR A 111 -13.04 2.96 -1.15
CA TYR A 111 -11.73 3.62 -1.23
C TYR A 111 -11.90 5.14 -1.28
N TYR A 112 -10.98 5.85 -0.63
CA TYR A 112 -10.72 7.25 -0.97
C TYR A 112 -9.50 7.32 -1.88
N GLU A 113 -9.54 8.25 -2.81
CA GLU A 113 -8.49 8.53 -3.76
C GLU A 113 -8.03 9.97 -3.59
N LEU A 114 -6.72 10.13 -3.64
CA LEU A 114 -6.03 11.39 -3.58
C LEU A 114 -5.26 11.54 -4.87
N SER A 115 -5.45 12.66 -5.56
CA SER A 115 -4.66 13.02 -6.73
C SER A 115 -3.77 14.22 -6.42
N ASN A 116 -2.61 14.28 -7.09
CA ASN A 116 -1.62 15.33 -6.88
C ASN A 116 -1.10 15.42 -5.42
N TYR A 117 -0.99 14.28 -4.75
CA TYR A 117 -0.47 14.17 -3.38
C TYR A 117 0.77 13.28 -3.34
N TYR A 118 1.96 13.90 -3.20
CA TYR A 118 3.24 13.22 -3.37
C TYR A 118 3.74 12.50 -2.11
N GLN A 119 3.13 11.35 -1.76
CA GLN A 119 3.63 10.50 -0.66
C GLN A 119 5.03 9.92 -0.92
N ASN A 120 5.42 9.81 -2.19
CA ASN A 120 6.72 9.31 -2.64
C ASN A 120 7.84 10.37 -2.58
N HIS A 121 7.54 11.61 -2.23
CA HIS A 121 8.57 12.63 -2.06
C HIS A 121 9.53 12.23 -0.93
N TYR A 122 10.85 12.17 -1.21
CA TYR A 122 11.84 11.59 -0.31
C TYR A 122 11.74 12.10 1.14
N ARG A 123 11.69 13.44 1.33
CA ARG A 123 11.58 14.04 2.68
C ARG A 123 10.28 13.68 3.41
N TYR A 124 9.18 13.53 2.67
CA TYR A 124 7.91 13.10 3.23
C TYR A 124 8.00 11.62 3.60
N MET A 125 8.50 10.79 2.69
CA MET A 125 8.63 9.36 2.86
C MET A 125 9.45 9.00 4.11
N ILE A 126 10.60 9.62 4.33
CA ILE A 126 11.48 9.28 5.46
C ILE A 126 11.01 9.84 6.80
N SER A 127 10.06 10.80 6.81
CA SER A 127 9.64 11.51 8.02
C SER A 127 8.67 10.67 8.86
N VAL A 128 9.22 9.63 9.49
CA VAL A 128 8.52 8.69 10.37
C VAL A 128 9.53 8.06 11.34
N ASP A 129 9.09 7.70 12.56
CA ASP A 129 9.88 6.89 13.50
C ASP A 129 9.27 5.49 13.64
N PRO A 130 9.84 4.45 12.98
CA PRO A 130 9.33 3.09 13.08
C PRO A 130 9.39 2.52 14.51
N LYS A 131 10.35 2.96 15.34
CA LYS A 131 10.50 2.47 16.72
C LYS A 131 9.40 3.04 17.61
N GLN A 132 9.04 4.31 17.41
CA GLN A 132 7.90 4.93 18.08
C GLN A 132 6.60 4.19 17.73
N LEU A 133 6.37 3.92 16.45
CA LEU A 133 5.17 3.22 15.96
C LEU A 133 5.13 1.74 16.34
N GLY A 134 6.29 1.15 16.61
CA GLY A 134 6.43 -0.18 17.21
C GLY A 134 6.25 -0.22 18.73
N GLY A 135 5.83 0.90 19.36
CA GLY A 135 5.47 0.93 20.79
C GLY A 135 6.65 1.08 21.76
N LEU A 136 7.86 1.42 21.29
CA LEU A 136 9.00 1.64 22.20
C LEU A 136 8.86 2.96 22.97
N ILE A 137 8.81 2.88 24.30
CA ILE A 137 8.61 4.02 25.20
C ILE A 137 9.76 5.04 25.09
N ASP A 138 10.99 4.58 24.90
CA ASP A 138 12.15 5.48 24.73
C ASP A 138 11.96 6.41 23.52
N ASN A 139 11.49 5.86 22.41
CA ASN A 139 11.17 6.60 21.18
C ASN A 139 9.89 7.42 21.27
N LEU A 140 9.02 7.12 22.23
CA LEU A 140 7.84 7.93 22.52
C LEU A 140 8.23 9.29 23.13
N LYS A 141 9.23 9.30 24.02
CA LYS A 141 9.75 10.52 24.68
C LYS A 141 10.87 11.20 23.90
N ALA A 142 11.64 10.45 23.12
CA ALA A 142 12.75 10.95 22.30
C ALA A 142 12.59 10.47 20.84
N PRO A 143 11.77 11.16 20.03
CA PRO A 143 11.53 10.76 18.64
C PRO A 143 12.79 10.92 17.78
N SER A 144 12.90 10.08 16.74
CA SER A 144 14.05 10.09 15.82
C SER A 144 14.22 11.41 15.05
N ASN A 145 15.49 11.74 14.75
CA ASN A 145 15.88 12.88 13.90
C ASN A 145 15.26 12.87 12.48
N TYR A 146 14.80 11.72 11.99
CA TYR A 146 14.10 11.60 10.71
C TYR A 146 12.74 12.32 10.70
N CYS A 147 12.07 12.46 11.84
CA CYS A 147 10.78 13.13 11.95
C CYS A 147 10.82 14.66 11.80
N SER A 148 12.01 15.28 11.62
CA SER A 148 12.15 16.74 11.59
C SER A 148 11.37 17.36 10.42
N PRO A 149 10.64 18.47 10.62
CA PRO A 149 10.51 19.28 11.85
C PRO A 149 9.39 18.82 12.81
N TYR A 150 8.63 17.77 12.49
CA TYR A 150 7.46 17.29 13.23
C TYR A 150 7.81 16.35 14.40
N GLN A 151 8.89 16.65 15.12
CA GLN A 151 9.34 15.90 16.31
C GLN A 151 8.82 16.50 17.59
N TRP A 152 8.75 17.83 17.63
CA TRP A 152 8.50 18.60 18.83
C TRP A 152 7.37 19.58 18.55
N ASP A 153 6.46 19.70 19.50
CA ASP A 153 5.44 20.76 19.48
C ASP A 153 6.08 22.10 19.90
N SER A 154 5.35 23.20 19.70
CA SER A 154 5.65 24.56 20.16
C SER A 154 6.08 24.66 21.63
N LYS A 155 5.65 23.72 22.48
CA LYS A 155 5.99 23.62 23.90
C LYS A 155 7.19 22.71 24.19
N ASN A 156 7.96 22.31 23.18
CA ASN A 156 9.06 21.33 23.27
C ASN A 156 8.62 19.95 23.81
N LEU A 157 7.35 19.58 23.64
CA LEU A 157 6.87 18.23 23.95
C LEU A 157 7.08 17.31 22.74
N PRO A 158 7.53 16.06 22.93
CA PRO A 158 7.67 15.10 21.84
C PRO A 158 6.30 14.78 21.23
N ILE A 159 6.22 14.82 19.90
CA ILE A 159 4.99 14.53 19.16
C ILE A 159 4.84 13.02 18.99
N ALA A 160 3.65 12.50 19.31
CA ALA A 160 3.29 11.10 19.12
C ALA A 160 1.95 10.98 18.36
N PRO A 161 1.93 10.46 17.12
CA PRO A 161 3.07 10.00 16.30
C PRO A 161 3.85 11.17 15.64
N CYS A 162 5.18 11.08 15.58
CA CYS A 162 6.01 12.10 14.92
C CYS A 162 6.04 11.94 13.40
N GLY A 163 6.39 13.03 12.72
CA GLY A 163 6.73 13.03 11.30
C GLY A 163 5.64 13.57 10.37
N ALA A 164 6.07 13.97 9.16
CA ALA A 164 5.21 14.58 8.16
C ALA A 164 4.08 13.64 7.71
N VAL A 165 4.39 12.35 7.57
CA VAL A 165 3.41 11.34 7.13
C VAL A 165 2.23 11.29 8.08
N ALA A 166 2.49 11.15 9.39
CA ALA A 166 1.44 11.05 10.38
C ALA A 166 0.69 12.38 10.55
N ASN A 167 1.41 13.51 10.53
CA ASN A 167 0.79 14.83 10.69
C ASN A 167 -0.24 15.15 9.59
N SER A 168 -0.05 14.67 8.36
CA SER A 168 -0.99 14.90 7.25
C SER A 168 -2.03 13.79 7.07
N MET A 169 -2.40 13.07 8.13
CA MET A 169 -3.38 11.97 8.06
C MET A 169 -4.72 12.41 7.48
N PHE A 170 -5.29 11.58 6.60
CA PHE A 170 -6.65 11.71 6.10
C PHE A 170 -7.67 11.64 7.25
N ASN A 171 -8.52 12.65 7.37
CA ASN A 171 -9.43 12.81 8.51
C ASN A 171 -10.89 13.07 8.13
N ASP A 172 -11.24 13.12 6.85
CA ASP A 172 -12.62 13.32 6.43
C ASP A 172 -13.48 12.11 6.82
N VAL A 173 -14.70 12.38 7.25
CA VAL A 173 -15.65 11.33 7.67
C VAL A 173 -16.67 11.13 6.57
N ILE A 174 -16.56 9.98 5.90
CA ILE A 174 -17.46 9.59 4.84
C ILE A 174 -18.45 8.55 5.36
N SER A 175 -19.73 8.77 5.08
CA SER A 175 -20.85 7.89 5.43
C SER A 175 -21.72 7.63 4.20
N LEU A 176 -22.18 6.40 4.03
CA LEU A 176 -22.95 5.96 2.88
C LEU A 176 -24.38 5.65 3.30
N HIS A 177 -25.36 6.18 2.58
CA HIS A 177 -26.77 5.90 2.84
C HIS A 177 -27.43 5.37 1.56
N TYR A 178 -28.31 4.39 1.72
CA TYR A 178 -29.12 3.80 0.66
C TYR A 178 -30.57 4.28 0.78
N LYS A 179 -31.20 4.63 -0.33
CA LYS A 179 -32.61 5.04 -0.33
C LYS A 179 -33.51 3.82 -0.39
N ASP A 180 -34.11 3.45 0.74
CA ASP A 180 -35.10 2.39 0.86
C ASP A 180 -36.50 2.97 1.06
N ASN A 181 -37.44 2.67 0.16
CA ASN A 181 -38.83 3.15 0.17
C ASN A 181 -38.99 4.67 0.44
N GLY A 182 -38.08 5.49 -0.10
CA GLY A 182 -38.10 6.95 0.03
C GLY A 182 -37.33 7.51 1.23
N THR A 183 -36.83 6.66 2.14
CA THR A 183 -36.01 7.05 3.29
C THR A 183 -34.55 6.62 3.13
N TYR A 184 -33.62 7.45 3.57
CA TYR A 184 -32.20 7.12 3.54
C TYR A 184 -31.81 6.31 4.79
N VAL A 185 -31.37 5.07 4.58
CA VAL A 185 -30.87 4.16 5.61
C VAL A 185 -29.35 4.10 5.53
N GLU A 186 -28.65 4.20 6.66
CA GLU A 186 -27.19 4.11 6.68
C GLU A 186 -26.70 2.70 6.33
N VAL A 187 -25.75 2.60 5.41
CA VAL A 187 -25.08 1.35 5.06
C VAL A 187 -24.00 1.08 6.12
N PRO A 188 -24.02 -0.06 6.81
CA PRO A 188 -23.04 -0.39 7.84
C PRO A 188 -21.64 -0.54 7.23
N LEU A 189 -20.74 0.37 7.61
CA LEU A 189 -19.36 0.40 7.12
C LEU A 189 -18.42 -0.22 8.17
N THR A 190 -17.80 -1.35 7.83
CA THR A 190 -16.84 -2.02 8.72
C THR A 190 -15.49 -1.30 8.70
N ARG A 191 -14.99 -0.93 9.89
CA ARG A 191 -13.68 -0.28 10.10
C ARG A 191 -12.53 -1.26 10.33
N LYS A 192 -12.83 -2.52 10.64
CA LYS A 192 -11.85 -3.58 10.95
C LYS A 192 -11.51 -4.39 9.69
N GLY A 193 -10.30 -4.93 9.64
CA GLY A 193 -9.82 -5.76 8.53
C GLY A 193 -9.63 -4.99 7.22
N ILE A 194 -9.24 -3.71 7.31
CA ILE A 194 -8.88 -2.85 6.18
C ILE A 194 -7.35 -2.77 6.00
N SER A 195 -6.59 -3.00 7.07
CA SER A 195 -5.13 -3.05 7.06
C SER A 195 -4.62 -4.47 6.79
N TRP A 196 -3.33 -4.58 6.47
CA TRP A 196 -2.69 -5.89 6.29
C TRP A 196 -2.41 -6.53 7.64
N TRP A 197 -2.57 -7.85 7.72
CA TRP A 197 -2.38 -8.60 8.96
C TRP A 197 -1.02 -8.35 9.60
N SER A 198 0.06 -8.28 8.81
CA SER A 198 1.41 -8.01 9.32
C SER A 198 1.60 -6.58 9.81
N ASP A 199 0.93 -5.60 9.20
CA ASP A 199 0.98 -4.23 9.69
C ASP A 199 0.27 -4.14 11.06
N TYR A 200 -0.93 -4.71 11.18
CA TYR A 200 -1.74 -4.64 12.40
C TYR A 200 -1.18 -5.47 13.57
N ASN A 201 -0.70 -6.69 13.32
CA ASN A 201 -0.31 -7.61 14.41
C ASN A 201 1.19 -7.57 14.77
N VAL A 202 2.06 -7.09 13.88
CA VAL A 202 3.51 -7.19 14.07
C VAL A 202 4.16 -5.81 14.10
N LYS A 203 3.91 -5.00 13.06
CA LYS A 203 4.67 -3.77 12.81
C LYS A 203 4.25 -2.59 13.68
N PHE A 204 2.94 -2.39 13.84
CA PHE A 204 2.39 -1.31 14.66
C PHE A 204 1.97 -1.87 16.01
N GLN A 205 2.40 -1.23 17.08
CA GLN A 205 2.05 -1.65 18.44
C GLN A 205 1.84 -0.43 19.31
N ASN A 206 0.85 -0.51 20.19
CA ASN A 206 0.68 0.50 21.21
C ASN A 206 1.76 0.33 22.28
N PRO A 207 2.35 1.44 22.78
CA PRO A 207 3.29 1.36 23.89
C PRO A 207 2.57 0.86 25.15
N THR A 208 3.20 -0.04 25.89
CA THR A 208 2.67 -0.63 27.12
C THR A 208 3.65 -0.41 28.26
N ASN A 209 3.15 0.10 29.38
CA ASN A 209 3.94 0.33 30.59
C ASN A 209 3.23 -0.32 31.80
N GLY A 210 3.35 -1.63 31.91
CA GLY A 210 2.67 -2.41 32.96
C GLY A 210 1.14 -2.30 32.85
N ASN A 211 0.49 -1.82 33.91
CA ASN A 211 -0.97 -1.75 34.04
C ASN A 211 -1.54 -0.35 33.69
N GLU A 212 -0.75 0.53 33.10
CA GLU A 212 -1.20 1.87 32.73
C GLU A 212 -2.17 1.85 31.54
N THR A 213 -3.16 2.74 31.58
CA THR A 213 -4.04 3.00 30.43
C THR A 213 -3.27 3.68 29.29
N LEU A 214 -3.74 3.53 28.05
CA LEU A 214 -3.08 4.13 26.89
C LEU A 214 -2.90 5.65 27.04
N ALA A 215 -3.89 6.36 27.57
CA ALA A 215 -3.79 7.80 27.82
C ALA A 215 -2.68 8.16 28.83
N GLN A 216 -2.46 7.31 29.85
CA GLN A 216 -1.38 7.50 30.84
C GLN A 216 0.00 7.25 30.22
N VAL A 217 0.14 6.23 29.37
CA VAL A 217 1.41 5.94 28.68
C VAL A 217 1.81 7.09 27.74
N PHE A 218 0.84 7.74 27.11
CA PHE A 218 1.06 8.91 26.25
C PHE A 218 1.24 10.23 27.03
N ASN A 219 1.20 10.21 28.36
CA ASN A 219 1.39 11.42 29.16
C ASN A 219 2.80 12.01 28.94
N GLY A 220 2.87 13.33 28.76
CA GLY A 220 4.10 14.03 28.38
C GLY A 220 4.40 14.02 26.88
N THR A 221 3.51 13.49 26.04
CA THR A 221 3.57 13.67 24.57
C THR A 221 2.53 14.68 24.08
N ALA A 222 2.78 15.24 22.91
CA ALA A 222 1.84 16.10 22.19
C ALA A 222 1.24 15.37 20.97
N LYS A 223 0.01 15.74 20.61
CA LYS A 223 -0.59 15.31 19.34
C LYS A 223 0.09 16.04 18.16
N PRO A 224 0.05 15.47 16.94
CA PRO A 224 0.48 16.20 15.75
C PRO A 224 -0.30 17.51 15.58
N SER A 225 0.34 18.51 14.99
CA SER A 225 -0.22 19.87 14.88
C SER A 225 -1.58 19.91 14.18
N ASN A 226 -1.76 19.09 13.14
CA ASN A 226 -2.98 19.05 12.34
C ASN A 226 -4.06 18.10 12.88
N TRP A 227 -3.76 17.33 13.92
CA TRP A 227 -4.73 16.40 14.49
C TRP A 227 -5.70 17.13 15.42
N LEU A 228 -6.97 16.72 15.42
CA LEU A 228 -7.96 17.25 16.36
C LEU A 228 -7.88 16.52 17.71
N THR A 229 -7.81 15.19 17.64
CA THR A 229 -7.70 14.29 18.80
C THR A 229 -6.30 13.67 18.86
N PRO A 230 -5.80 13.32 20.05
CA PRO A 230 -4.54 12.60 20.21
C PRO A 230 -4.66 11.13 19.78
N ALA A 231 -3.52 10.49 19.52
CA ALA A 231 -3.47 9.12 18.98
C ALA A 231 -4.19 8.08 19.83
N TYR A 232 -4.12 8.19 21.16
CA TYR A 232 -4.78 7.25 22.07
C TYR A 232 -6.32 7.34 22.07
N ASN A 233 -6.90 8.36 21.42
CA ASN A 233 -8.34 8.59 21.34
C ASN A 233 -8.78 8.81 19.87
N LEU A 234 -8.37 7.88 18.98
CA LEU A 234 -8.76 7.88 17.57
C LEU A 234 -10.08 7.14 17.32
N SER A 235 -10.43 6.19 18.19
CA SER A 235 -11.65 5.41 18.12
C SER A 235 -12.11 5.04 19.53
N ASP A 236 -13.42 4.86 19.71
CA ASP A 236 -14.01 4.37 20.95
C ASP A 236 -13.69 2.88 21.20
N ASP A 237 -13.40 2.14 20.12
CA ASP A 237 -13.02 0.73 20.17
C ASP A 237 -11.59 0.54 20.73
N PRO A 238 -11.41 -0.16 21.86
CA PRO A 238 -10.08 -0.39 22.46
C PRO A 238 -9.14 -1.20 21.56
N SER A 239 -9.71 -2.05 20.69
CA SER A 239 -8.97 -2.84 19.70
C SER A 239 -8.55 -2.04 18.46
N ASN A 240 -9.04 -0.81 18.29
CA ASN A 240 -8.80 -0.02 17.08
C ASN A 240 -8.46 1.44 17.42
N THR A 241 -7.63 1.66 18.45
CA THR A 241 -7.19 2.98 18.90
C THR A 241 -5.68 3.01 19.14
N GLY A 242 -5.06 4.19 19.13
CA GLY A 242 -3.59 4.33 19.20
C GLY A 242 -2.90 4.11 17.85
N PHE A 243 -1.68 3.59 17.89
CA PHE A 243 -0.89 3.27 16.70
C PHE A 243 -1.42 2.04 15.94
N ILE A 244 -2.23 1.21 16.58
CA ILE A 244 -2.89 0.05 15.95
C ILE A 244 -4.19 0.42 15.22
N ASN A 245 -4.60 1.70 15.25
CA ASN A 245 -5.80 2.14 14.54
C ASN A 245 -5.65 1.85 13.03
N GLU A 246 -6.60 1.12 12.44
CA GLU A 246 -6.45 0.63 11.07
C GLU A 246 -6.50 1.75 10.02
N ASP A 247 -7.27 2.82 10.25
CA ASP A 247 -7.28 4.00 9.38
C ASP A 247 -5.90 4.67 9.35
N PHE A 248 -5.28 4.78 10.53
CA PHE A 248 -3.92 5.27 10.67
C PHE A 248 -2.91 4.36 9.97
N ILE A 249 -2.99 3.03 10.17
CA ILE A 249 -2.09 2.07 9.52
C ILE A 249 -2.18 2.15 8.00
N VAL A 250 -3.40 2.20 7.45
CA VAL A 250 -3.63 2.33 6.00
C VAL A 250 -3.02 3.63 5.48
N TRP A 251 -3.15 4.73 6.22
CA TRP A 251 -2.53 6.00 5.87
C TRP A 251 -1.00 5.92 5.86
N MET A 252 -0.41 5.35 6.91
CA MET A 252 1.05 5.23 7.09
C MET A 252 1.72 4.35 6.02
N ARG A 253 0.98 3.48 5.33
CA ARG A 253 1.47 2.78 4.15
C ARG A 253 1.56 3.75 2.95
N ARG A 254 2.74 4.34 2.76
CA ARG A 254 3.01 5.33 1.71
C ARG A 254 2.74 4.78 0.30
N ALA A 255 2.09 5.58 -0.54
CA ALA A 255 1.86 5.28 -1.95
C ALA A 255 3.10 5.59 -2.81
N ALA A 256 3.29 4.81 -3.88
CA ALA A 256 4.39 4.99 -4.83
C ALA A 256 4.14 6.11 -5.86
N LEU A 257 2.86 6.43 -6.13
CA LEU A 257 2.42 7.39 -7.14
C LEU A 257 1.72 8.59 -6.48
N PRO A 258 1.68 9.76 -7.16
CA PRO A 258 1.00 10.96 -6.66
C PRO A 258 -0.52 10.87 -6.70
N SER A 259 -1.07 9.96 -7.52
CA SER A 259 -2.47 9.58 -7.50
C SER A 259 -2.57 8.17 -6.93
N PHE A 260 -3.32 7.99 -5.85
CA PHE A 260 -3.43 6.70 -5.18
C PHE A 260 -4.76 6.54 -4.46
N ARG A 261 -5.18 5.27 -4.33
CA ARG A 261 -6.34 4.84 -3.56
C ARG A 261 -5.91 4.21 -2.24
N LYS A 262 -6.69 4.43 -1.19
CA LYS A 262 -6.54 3.78 0.11
C LYS A 262 -7.88 3.23 0.57
N LEU A 263 -7.84 2.01 1.10
CA LEU A 263 -9.04 1.33 1.58
C LEU A 263 -9.56 2.07 2.81
N TYR A 264 -10.80 2.52 2.74
CA TYR A 264 -11.48 3.19 3.83
C TYR A 264 -12.32 2.19 4.62
N ARG A 265 -13.26 1.50 3.97
CA ARG A 265 -14.23 0.61 4.65
C ARG A 265 -14.52 -0.62 3.82
N ARG A 266 -15.03 -1.65 4.48
CA ARG A 266 -15.61 -2.85 3.84
C ARG A 266 -17.09 -2.92 4.14
N ILE A 267 -17.88 -3.31 3.13
CA ILE A 267 -19.33 -3.47 3.24
C ILE A 267 -19.61 -4.97 3.22
N GLU A 268 -19.74 -5.55 4.41
CA GLU A 268 -19.85 -7.00 4.63
C GLU A 268 -20.83 -7.34 5.75
N SER A 269 -21.65 -6.38 6.19
CA SER A 269 -22.48 -6.52 7.38
C SER A 269 -23.91 -6.02 7.12
N GLY A 270 -24.86 -6.49 7.95
CA GLY A 270 -26.28 -6.13 7.85
C GLY A 270 -26.95 -6.65 6.58
N ASN A 271 -27.88 -5.86 6.05
CA ASN A 271 -28.66 -6.22 4.85
C ASN A 271 -27.85 -6.18 3.54
N PHE A 272 -26.57 -5.77 3.61
CA PHE A 272 -25.69 -5.57 2.46
C PHE A 272 -24.55 -6.60 2.38
N THR A 273 -24.69 -7.75 3.05
CA THR A 273 -23.71 -8.86 3.02
C THR A 273 -23.54 -9.46 1.63
N THR A 274 -24.62 -9.54 0.85
CA THR A 274 -24.62 -10.08 -0.51
C THR A 274 -24.12 -9.07 -1.54
N GLY A 275 -24.06 -7.78 -1.19
CA GLY A 275 -23.65 -6.70 -2.09
C GLY A 275 -24.48 -5.43 -1.92
N LEU A 276 -24.22 -4.47 -2.80
CA LEU A 276 -25.01 -3.23 -2.89
C LEU A 276 -26.05 -3.37 -4.01
N PRO A 277 -27.36 -3.23 -3.70
CA PRO A 277 -28.41 -3.23 -4.69
C PRO A 277 -28.32 -2.01 -5.62
N PRO A 278 -28.80 -2.11 -6.87
CA PRO A 278 -28.99 -0.94 -7.71
C PRO A 278 -30.04 -0.01 -7.09
N GLY A 279 -29.82 1.29 -7.20
CA GLY A 279 -30.70 2.30 -6.62
C GLY A 279 -29.97 3.60 -6.27
N GLU A 280 -30.72 4.50 -5.65
CA GLU A 280 -30.21 5.81 -5.24
C GLU A 280 -29.49 5.71 -3.89
N TYR A 281 -28.29 6.28 -3.86
CA TYR A 281 -27.44 6.39 -2.69
C TYR A 281 -27.14 7.86 -2.41
N LEU A 282 -26.79 8.14 -1.15
CA LEU A 282 -26.36 9.44 -0.69
C LEU A 282 -25.03 9.28 0.04
N LEU A 283 -24.00 9.93 -0.50
CA LEU A 283 -22.71 10.03 0.14
C LEU A 283 -22.69 11.29 1.00
N LYS A 284 -22.60 11.13 2.32
CA LYS A 284 -22.49 12.24 3.27
C LYS A 284 -21.05 12.34 3.74
N ILE A 285 -20.42 13.49 3.47
CA ILE A 285 -19.00 13.74 3.70
C ILE A 285 -18.88 14.91 4.66
N VAL A 286 -18.14 14.71 5.74
CA VAL A 286 -17.79 15.77 6.69
C VAL A 286 -16.31 16.13 6.48
N TYR A 287 -16.08 17.31 5.93
CA TYR A 287 -14.75 17.85 5.70
C TYR A 287 -14.09 18.24 7.02
N LYS A 288 -12.98 17.59 7.31
CA LYS A 288 -12.10 17.92 8.44
C LYS A 288 -10.69 18.28 7.97
N MET A 289 -10.34 17.99 6.71
CA MET A 289 -8.98 18.19 6.21
C MET A 289 -8.69 19.66 5.91
N PHE A 290 -7.68 20.23 6.57
CA PHE A 290 -7.31 21.65 6.49
C PHE A 290 -6.37 22.00 5.31
N TYR A 291 -5.88 21.03 4.53
CA TYR A 291 -4.81 21.23 3.55
C TYR A 291 -5.27 21.27 2.09
N LEU A 292 -6.18 22.18 1.75
CA LEU A 292 -6.60 22.30 0.34
C LEU A 292 -6.71 23.75 -0.17
N SER A 293 -5.75 24.58 0.22
CA SER A 293 -5.43 25.80 -0.54
C SER A 293 -4.65 25.53 -1.84
N ASN A 294 -4.47 24.26 -2.24
CA ASN A 294 -3.81 23.93 -3.50
C ASN A 294 -4.87 23.57 -4.57
N PRO A 295 -5.16 24.45 -5.55
CA PRO A 295 -6.28 24.32 -6.48
C PRO A 295 -6.15 23.20 -7.51
N LYS A 296 -5.17 22.29 -7.38
CA LYS A 296 -4.87 21.20 -8.32
C LYS A 296 -4.92 19.80 -7.70
N ALA A 297 -5.32 19.66 -6.43
CA ALA A 297 -5.48 18.35 -5.80
C ALA A 297 -6.95 17.94 -5.84
N GLY A 298 -7.26 16.84 -6.54
CA GLY A 298 -8.60 16.25 -6.65
C GLY A 298 -8.77 15.06 -5.71
N TRP A 299 -9.97 14.93 -5.15
CA TRP A 299 -10.36 13.95 -4.15
C TRP A 299 -11.48 13.13 -4.71
N TRP A 300 -11.21 11.85 -4.92
CA TRP A 300 -12.17 10.95 -5.50
C TRP A 300 -12.57 9.91 -4.49
N PHE A 301 -13.79 9.46 -4.62
CA PHE A 301 -14.33 8.35 -3.89
C PHE A 301 -14.53 7.22 -4.88
N ALA A 302 -14.01 6.02 -4.59
CA ALA A 302 -14.14 4.87 -5.47
C ALA A 302 -14.73 3.69 -4.70
N LEU A 303 -15.89 3.20 -5.13
CA LEU A 303 -16.43 1.90 -4.73
C LEU A 303 -15.89 0.85 -5.67
N HIS A 304 -15.28 -0.19 -5.10
CA HIS A 304 -14.66 -1.27 -5.86
C HIS A 304 -15.12 -2.62 -5.33
N ARG A 305 -15.51 -3.52 -6.24
CA ARG A 305 -15.78 -4.91 -5.90
C ARG A 305 -14.47 -5.68 -5.72
N LYS A 306 -14.27 -6.32 -4.57
CA LYS A 306 -13.15 -7.27 -4.41
C LYS A 306 -13.56 -8.62 -4.99
N ASN A 307 -12.90 -9.07 -6.06
CA ASN A 307 -13.02 -10.45 -6.51
C ASN A 307 -12.33 -11.37 -5.47
N LEU A 308 -13.13 -12.06 -4.64
CA LEU A 308 -12.69 -13.09 -3.68
C LEU A 308 -12.13 -14.36 -4.36
N GLN A 309 -11.87 -14.33 -5.67
CA GLN A 309 -11.37 -15.47 -6.45
C GLN A 309 -10.16 -15.15 -7.34
N ALA A 310 -9.54 -13.97 -7.22
CA ALA A 310 -8.20 -13.77 -7.79
C ALA A 310 -7.16 -14.29 -6.77
N LEU A 311 -7.03 -15.61 -6.77
CA LEU A 311 -5.94 -16.43 -6.23
C LEU A 311 -4.75 -15.65 -5.66
N GLU A 312 -4.55 -15.81 -4.35
CA GLU A 312 -3.22 -15.96 -3.76
C GLU A 312 -2.48 -17.10 -4.49
N VAL A 313 -1.91 -16.82 -5.65
CA VAL A 313 -0.80 -17.59 -6.22
C VAL A 313 0.14 -16.62 -6.92
N ALA A 314 0.78 -15.75 -6.14
CA ALA A 314 2.11 -15.33 -6.51
C ALA A 314 3.01 -16.55 -6.30
N PHE A 315 3.27 -17.30 -7.37
CA PHE A 315 4.33 -18.30 -7.41
C PHE A 315 5.64 -17.62 -7.00
N ILE A 316 6.00 -17.73 -5.73
CA ILE A 316 7.35 -17.48 -5.27
C ILE A 316 8.17 -18.66 -5.77
N PHE A 317 8.75 -18.53 -6.96
CA PHE A 317 9.84 -19.39 -7.39
C PHE A 317 11.04 -19.10 -6.48
N PHE A 318 11.26 -19.94 -5.48
CA PHE A 318 12.59 -20.11 -4.90
C PHE A 318 13.35 -21.12 -5.76
N PRO A 319 14.41 -20.72 -6.49
CA PRO A 319 15.33 -21.69 -7.05
C PRO A 319 16.16 -22.23 -5.87
N LYS A 320 15.83 -23.41 -5.36
CA LYS A 320 16.81 -24.24 -4.67
C LYS A 320 17.27 -25.33 -5.62
N ASN A 321 18.34 -25.02 -6.33
CA ASN A 321 19.21 -26.01 -6.93
C ASN A 321 19.65 -27.02 -5.86
N THR A 322 19.40 -28.30 -6.17
CA THR A 322 20.31 -29.44 -5.94
C THR A 322 21.34 -29.29 -4.82
N ILE A 323 21.09 -29.97 -3.70
CA ILE A 323 22.13 -30.70 -2.98
C ILE A 323 21.53 -32.06 -2.60
N ASN A 324 21.85 -33.07 -3.40
CA ASN A 324 21.88 -34.45 -2.92
C ASN A 324 23.11 -34.59 -2.03
N GLY A 325 22.89 -35.17 -0.85
CA GLY A 325 23.87 -35.69 0.08
C GLY A 325 23.13 -36.64 1.00
#